data_AF-A0A1I4R2V2-F1
#
_entry.id   AF-A0A1I4R2V2-F1
#
_cell.length_a   1.000
_cell.length_b   1.000
_cell.length_c   1.000
_cell.angle_alpha   90.00
_cell.angle_beta   90.00
_cell.angle_gamma   90.00
#
_symmetry.space_group_name_H-M   'P 1'
#
loop_
_entity.id
_entity.type
_entity.pdbx_description
1 polymer ?
#
loop_
_entity_poly.entity_id
_entity_poly.type
_entity_poly.pdbx_seq_one_letter_code
_entity_poly.pdbx_strand_id
1 'polypeptide(L)'
;MTAVPTQHAADPAPALAIITDTTSLSALIAANQDLIDDKVPEGGADPTDADRATWQNSITAMGSVVAIAGNRSRFANWTMLAMAMLSFRHASNNQFPDAFGEGKFKKPGSNHVFAPAASAIFGLNVGDAVNKTHNSKRVNSLCAQRDGLLLALREEGLSLEDMPLSRDSVLKLLGVIEKAGGTNALERKEAADDDQSPQPIALSSEERGRFLYARGLSLLKGMGGATPKVVLQAVRPDGTTEEVGEVAENLVTKAVADLAKPLPRTQALAEAMDMGRCVIAEVTSIVAQPGTDPHSPRTPRRHDEPQMVFHPEGKITWSLLMAKSSVVVEVRPLVPDIILGAKVQGHTRLDTQRRKVVEENILPRERRVVFDVGVEATERVTGVGKLMLFTGVASDPAVGKDRVGVLLQGLTGPLPMELRPDITFRANCEAVPAVFHGYAGPYADNAAKAVKTATRKANPPPDVTITIGAIGFTSSGVEADARPVGMAVDHVQGASSVSVRLDDYVAFLKAFAAVYPEVNLGVICRVGDDGVCFEFGTTSSTYRVFIPLSDNGVRMNSGVRKIADEKWPKGASLTPNNEPAKI
;
A
#
# COMPACT_ATOMS: atom_id res chain seq x y z
N MET A 1 41.26 10.83 68.81
CA MET A 1 40.80 11.39 67.52
C MET A 1 39.44 10.80 67.23
N THR A 2 38.50 11.71 66.99
CA THR A 2 37.06 11.62 67.22
C THR A 2 36.31 10.72 66.25
N ALA A 3 35.36 9.98 66.82
CA ALA A 3 34.26 9.32 66.13
C ALA A 3 33.26 10.33 65.55
N VAL A 4 32.67 10.02 64.40
CA VAL A 4 31.24 10.28 64.13
C VAL A 4 30.70 9.11 63.28
N PRO A 5 29.61 8.45 63.72
CA PRO A 5 28.91 7.38 63.02
C PRO A 5 27.55 7.82 62.42
N THR A 6 26.96 6.90 61.66
CA THR A 6 25.51 6.58 61.51
C THR A 6 24.56 7.47 60.70
N GLN A 7 24.10 6.86 59.59
CA GLN A 7 22.70 6.48 59.27
C GLN A 7 21.61 7.51 58.90
N HIS A 8 20.92 7.09 57.83
CA HIS A 8 19.47 7.07 57.56
C HIS A 8 18.81 8.14 56.67
N ALA A 9 17.95 7.58 55.80
CA ALA A 9 16.78 8.13 55.08
C ALA A 9 17.08 9.12 53.94
N ALA A 10 16.89 8.74 52.68
CA ALA A 10 15.59 8.65 51.98
C ALA A 10 14.89 10.00 51.88
N ASP A 11 15.10 10.72 50.77
CA ASP A 11 14.02 11.34 49.96
C ASP A 11 14.57 11.92 48.64
N PRO A 12 13.71 12.22 47.66
CA PRO A 12 13.78 11.64 46.32
C PRO A 12 14.64 12.47 45.36
N ALA A 13 15.09 11.82 44.28
CA ALA A 13 15.55 12.52 43.10
C ALA A 13 14.49 13.58 42.72
N PRO A 14 14.87 14.84 42.44
CA PRO A 14 13.92 15.81 41.95
C PRO A 14 13.34 15.21 40.67
N ALA A 15 12.02 14.99 40.68
CA ALA A 15 11.28 14.71 39.47
C ALA A 15 11.79 15.70 38.41
N LEU A 16 12.31 15.17 37.30
CA LEU A 16 12.52 15.97 36.10
C LEU A 16 11.20 16.67 35.87
N ALA A 17 11.15 17.96 36.21
CA ALA A 17 10.04 18.81 35.89
C ALA A 17 9.99 18.80 34.37
N ILE A 18 9.06 18.01 33.83
CA ILE A 18 8.55 18.22 32.50
C ILE A 18 7.96 19.62 32.56
N ILE A 19 8.75 20.62 32.19
CA ILE A 19 8.26 21.95 31.89
C ILE A 19 7.37 21.75 30.67
N THR A 20 6.09 21.50 30.94
CA THR A 20 5.02 21.68 29.99
C THR A 20 4.86 23.18 29.89
N ASP A 21 5.69 23.80 29.05
CA ASP A 21 5.58 25.21 28.72
C ASP A 21 4.35 25.37 27.80
N THR A 22 3.18 25.42 28.42
CA THR A 22 1.92 25.81 27.77
C THR A 22 1.81 27.34 27.77
N THR A 23 2.84 28.03 27.30
CA THR A 23 2.74 29.44 26.96
C THR A 23 1.97 29.55 25.64
N SER A 24 0.80 30.19 25.66
CA SER A 24 0.02 30.42 24.43
C SER A 24 0.81 31.25 23.40
N LEU A 25 0.58 31.03 22.10
CA LEU A 25 1.17 31.79 20.98
C LEU A 25 1.23 33.28 21.22
N SER A 26 0.13 33.83 21.74
CA SER A 26 -0.06 35.25 22.00
C SER A 26 0.97 35.78 23.02
N ALA A 27 1.32 34.97 24.01
CA ALA A 27 2.34 35.29 25.01
C ALA A 27 3.77 35.14 24.45
N LEU A 28 4.00 34.13 23.59
CA LEU A 28 5.29 33.96 22.91
C LEU A 28 5.57 35.07 21.90
N ILE A 29 4.55 35.49 21.13
CA ILE A 29 4.62 36.63 20.21
C ILE A 29 4.82 37.93 21.00
N ALA A 30 4.03 38.18 22.05
CA ALA A 30 4.19 39.38 22.87
C ALA A 30 5.57 39.48 23.53
N ALA A 31 6.14 38.36 23.99
CA ALA A 31 7.48 38.30 24.55
C ALA A 31 8.61 38.45 23.51
N ASN A 32 8.29 38.40 22.21
CA ASN A 32 9.25 38.51 21.12
C ASN A 32 8.84 39.51 20.02
N GLN A 33 7.97 40.46 20.37
CA GLN A 33 7.42 41.43 19.43
C GLN A 33 8.51 42.31 18.82
N ASP A 34 9.54 42.66 19.60
CA ASP A 34 10.76 43.36 19.15
C ASP A 34 11.45 42.64 17.99
N LEU A 35 11.56 41.30 18.03
CA LEU A 35 12.19 40.53 16.95
C LEU A 35 11.36 40.57 15.67
N ILE A 36 10.04 40.64 15.78
CA ILE A 36 9.15 40.71 14.63
C ILE A 36 9.21 42.14 14.04
N ASP A 37 9.12 43.15 14.89
CA ASP A 37 9.07 44.55 14.48
C ASP A 37 10.41 45.03 13.87
N ASP A 38 11.54 44.58 14.42
CA ASP A 38 12.87 45.02 14.00
C ASP A 38 13.43 44.22 12.82
N LYS A 39 12.97 42.99 12.59
CA LYS A 39 13.62 42.05 11.66
C LYS A 39 12.69 41.47 10.60
N VAL A 40 11.38 41.71 10.64
CA VAL A 40 10.47 41.29 9.56
C VAL A 40 10.08 42.52 8.74
N PRO A 41 10.69 42.72 7.55
CA PRO A 41 10.36 43.85 6.67
C PRO A 41 9.07 43.59 5.89
N GLU A 42 8.49 44.66 5.34
CA GLU A 42 7.35 44.62 4.43
C GLU A 42 7.81 44.56 2.96
N GLY A 43 7.12 43.80 2.12
CA GLY A 43 7.42 43.63 0.69
C GLY A 43 6.21 43.43 -0.23
N GLY A 44 5.01 43.19 0.31
CA GLY A 44 3.76 43.11 -0.44
C GLY A 44 3.56 41.82 -1.24
N ALA A 45 2.51 41.78 -2.07
CA ALA A 45 2.13 40.60 -2.86
C ALA A 45 3.01 40.39 -4.11
N ASP A 46 3.52 41.49 -4.68
CA ASP A 46 4.38 41.51 -5.86
C ASP A 46 5.71 42.22 -5.53
N PRO A 47 6.63 41.57 -4.79
CA PRO A 47 7.83 42.22 -4.29
C PRO A 47 8.83 42.56 -5.40
N THR A 48 9.50 43.71 -5.26
CA THR A 48 10.62 44.10 -6.13
C THR A 48 11.91 43.36 -5.77
N ASP A 49 12.95 43.48 -6.62
CA ASP A 49 14.28 42.92 -6.28
C ASP A 49 14.89 43.57 -5.03
N ALA A 50 14.59 44.85 -4.78
CA ALA A 50 15.03 45.55 -3.57
C ALA A 50 14.33 45.01 -2.32
N ASP A 51 13.03 44.67 -2.41
CA ASP A 51 12.28 44.06 -1.31
C ASP A 51 12.83 42.66 -1.00
N ARG A 52 13.07 41.85 -2.05
CA ARG A 52 13.71 40.53 -1.91
C ARG A 52 15.10 40.60 -1.26
N ALA A 53 15.92 41.56 -1.67
CA ALA A 53 17.25 41.77 -1.07
C ALA A 53 17.17 42.18 0.41
N THR A 54 16.21 43.06 0.75
CA THR A 54 15.94 43.48 2.13
C THR A 54 15.51 42.29 2.99
N TRP A 55 14.62 41.45 2.48
CA TRP A 55 14.21 40.20 3.13
C TRP A 55 15.38 39.24 3.36
N GLN A 56 16.23 39.04 2.36
CA GLN A 56 17.40 38.16 2.48
C GLN A 56 18.40 38.66 3.54
N ASN A 57 18.63 39.97 3.62
CA ASN A 57 19.47 40.57 4.66
C ASN A 57 18.87 40.39 6.05
N SER A 58 17.55 40.56 6.17
CA SER A 58 16.83 40.35 7.44
C SER A 58 16.83 38.90 7.90
N ILE A 59 16.71 37.92 7.00
CA ILE A 59 16.86 36.49 7.32
C ILE A 59 18.26 36.19 7.86
N THR A 60 19.29 36.77 7.23
CA THR A 60 20.68 36.62 7.68
C THR A 60 20.87 37.21 9.08
N ALA A 61 20.33 38.41 9.32
CA ALA A 61 20.36 39.06 10.63
C ALA A 61 19.62 38.25 11.71
N MET A 62 18.48 37.62 11.36
CA MET A 62 17.75 36.71 12.24
C MET A 62 18.58 35.47 12.60
N GLY A 63 19.35 34.93 11.64
CA GLY A 63 20.29 33.83 11.89
C GLY A 63 21.36 34.17 12.94
N SER A 64 21.85 35.42 12.97
CA SER A 64 22.77 35.88 14.01
C SER A 64 22.10 35.95 15.39
N VAL A 65 20.81 36.29 15.47
CA VAL A 65 20.04 36.25 16.73
C VAL A 65 19.89 34.82 17.24
N VAL A 66 19.63 33.84 16.36
CA VAL A 66 19.54 32.42 16.73
C VAL A 66 20.84 31.92 17.36
N ALA A 67 21.99 32.36 16.86
CA ALA A 67 23.31 31.95 17.37
C ALA A 67 23.65 32.53 18.77
N ILE A 68 23.01 33.64 19.16
CA ILE A 68 23.34 34.41 20.37
C ILE A 68 22.28 34.26 21.47
N ALA A 69 21.01 34.06 21.11
CA ALA A 69 19.90 34.18 22.04
C ALA A 69 19.51 32.83 22.67
N GLY A 70 19.91 32.58 23.91
CA GLY A 70 19.57 31.36 24.68
C GLY A 70 18.10 30.94 24.62
N ASN A 71 17.23 31.50 25.48
CA ASN A 71 15.81 31.10 25.56
C ASN A 71 14.94 31.57 24.38
N ARG A 72 15.42 32.52 23.56
CA ARG A 72 14.68 33.06 22.39
C ARG A 72 15.01 32.34 21.08
N SER A 73 16.02 31.46 21.08
CA SER A 73 16.48 30.70 19.93
C SER A 73 15.35 29.93 19.23
N ARG A 74 14.40 29.39 19.98
CA ARG A 74 13.26 28.64 19.42
C ARG A 74 12.37 29.54 18.57
N PHE A 75 11.98 30.70 19.09
CA PHE A 75 11.11 31.65 18.38
C PHE A 75 11.83 32.24 17.15
N ALA A 76 13.08 32.65 17.30
CA ALA A 76 13.89 33.15 16.19
C ALA A 76 14.07 32.11 15.06
N ASN A 77 14.23 30.83 15.40
CA ASN A 77 14.26 29.74 14.42
C ASN A 77 12.94 29.58 13.65
N TRP A 78 11.80 29.72 14.32
CA TRP A 78 10.48 29.64 13.68
C TRP A 78 10.27 30.81 12.73
N THR A 79 10.61 32.03 13.17
CA THR A 79 10.52 33.25 12.36
C THR A 79 11.42 33.16 11.13
N MET A 80 12.66 32.69 11.32
CA MET A 80 13.61 32.50 10.22
C MET A 80 13.11 31.47 9.20
N LEU A 81 12.50 30.36 9.65
CA LEU A 81 11.90 29.37 8.74
C LEU A 81 10.73 29.98 7.96
N ALA A 82 9.80 30.66 8.64
CA ALA A 82 8.65 31.30 8.01
C ALA A 82 9.09 32.34 6.95
N MET A 83 10.09 33.16 7.28
CA MET A 83 10.64 34.15 6.35
C MET A 83 11.31 33.50 5.13
N ALA A 84 12.04 32.39 5.34
CA ALA A 84 12.68 31.64 4.27
C ALA A 84 11.66 31.01 3.30
N MET A 85 10.52 30.53 3.81
CA MET A 85 9.46 29.96 2.96
C MET A 85 8.77 31.00 2.09
N LEU A 86 8.46 32.16 2.65
CA LEU A 86 7.90 33.29 1.90
C LEU A 86 8.90 33.82 0.87
N SER A 87 10.18 33.95 1.24
CA SER A 87 11.24 34.37 0.31
C SER A 87 11.43 33.38 -0.85
N PHE A 88 11.35 32.08 -0.57
CA PHE A 88 11.40 31.04 -1.60
C PHE A 88 10.21 31.10 -2.55
N ARG A 89 9.01 31.35 -2.02
CA ARG A 89 7.80 31.47 -2.84
C ARG A 89 7.87 32.65 -3.80
N HIS A 90 8.39 33.79 -3.34
CA HIS A 90 8.44 35.04 -4.10
C HIS A 90 9.74 35.22 -4.89
N ALA A 91 10.59 34.19 -4.96
CA ALA A 91 11.80 34.21 -5.75
C ALA A 91 11.49 34.20 -7.25
N SER A 92 12.20 35.01 -8.02
CA SER A 92 12.10 35.04 -9.49
C SER A 92 12.62 33.75 -10.15
N ASN A 93 13.49 33.01 -9.45
CA ASN A 93 13.99 31.71 -9.87
C ASN A 93 14.23 30.79 -8.65
N ASN A 94 13.52 29.67 -8.59
CA ASN A 94 13.58 28.70 -7.50
C ASN A 94 14.94 27.96 -7.38
N GLN A 95 15.86 28.19 -8.32
CA GLN A 95 17.21 27.62 -8.30
C GLN A 95 18.28 28.54 -7.70
N PHE A 96 17.96 29.79 -7.37
CA PHE A 96 18.88 30.77 -6.75
C PHE A 96 20.24 30.85 -7.47
N PRO A 97 20.26 31.05 -8.81
CA PRO A 97 21.48 30.94 -9.62
C PRO A 97 22.61 31.88 -9.13
N ASP A 98 22.26 33.06 -8.63
CA ASP A 98 23.22 34.08 -8.15
C ASP A 98 23.99 33.63 -6.89
N ALA A 99 23.43 32.70 -6.11
CA ALA A 99 24.10 32.15 -4.92
C ALA A 99 25.12 31.04 -5.25
N PHE A 100 24.99 30.42 -6.43
CA PHE A 100 25.81 29.28 -6.85
C PHE A 100 26.73 29.57 -8.05
N GLY A 101 26.57 30.74 -8.68
CA GLY A 101 27.50 31.27 -9.68
C GLY A 101 28.84 31.73 -9.08
N GLU A 102 29.87 31.82 -9.92
CA GLU A 102 31.21 32.36 -9.59
C GLU A 102 31.93 31.70 -8.38
N GLY A 103 31.71 30.41 -8.13
CA GLY A 103 32.56 29.62 -7.22
C GLY A 103 32.38 29.88 -5.73
N LYS A 104 31.30 30.55 -5.29
CA LYS A 104 31.03 30.82 -3.85
C LYS A 104 30.49 29.60 -3.10
N PHE A 105 29.61 28.80 -3.71
CA PHE A 105 28.97 27.63 -3.07
C PHE A 105 28.70 26.49 -4.07
N LYS A 106 28.76 25.24 -3.60
CA LYS A 106 28.34 24.08 -4.42
C LYS A 106 26.84 23.84 -4.26
N LYS A 107 26.12 23.73 -5.38
CA LYS A 107 24.70 23.37 -5.39
C LYS A 107 24.46 21.97 -4.78
N PRO A 108 23.42 21.79 -3.95
CA PRO A 108 22.99 20.47 -3.48
C PRO A 108 22.65 19.51 -4.61
N GLY A 109 23.07 18.26 -4.49
CA GLY A 109 22.66 17.17 -5.40
C GLY A 109 21.29 16.56 -5.06
N SER A 110 20.55 17.15 -4.12
CA SER A 110 19.20 16.73 -3.77
C SER A 110 18.21 17.15 -4.86
N ASN A 111 17.28 16.26 -5.22
CA ASN A 111 16.20 16.55 -6.17
C ASN A 111 15.07 17.39 -5.55
N HIS A 112 15.16 17.72 -4.25
CA HIS A 112 14.13 18.48 -3.56
C HIS A 112 14.10 19.94 -4.01
N VAL A 113 12.92 20.46 -4.38
CA VAL A 113 12.75 21.79 -5.01
C VAL A 113 13.26 22.94 -4.13
N PHE A 114 13.20 22.78 -2.81
CA PHE A 114 13.67 23.77 -1.84
C PHE A 114 15.15 23.60 -1.46
N ALA A 115 15.82 22.51 -1.85
CA ALA A 115 17.20 22.28 -1.43
C ALA A 115 18.18 23.39 -1.88
N PRO A 116 18.12 23.92 -3.12
CA PRO A 116 18.94 25.06 -3.50
C PRO A 116 18.66 26.31 -2.66
N ALA A 117 17.39 26.61 -2.39
CA ALA A 117 16.99 27.74 -1.56
C ALA A 117 17.46 27.60 -0.11
N ALA A 118 17.29 26.42 0.49
CA ALA A 118 17.77 26.12 1.82
C ALA A 118 19.30 26.29 1.93
N SER A 119 20.05 25.86 0.92
CA SER A 119 21.49 26.09 0.90
C SER A 119 21.87 27.56 0.76
N ALA A 120 21.19 28.30 -0.13
CA ALA A 120 21.47 29.71 -0.39
C ALA A 120 21.09 30.61 0.80
N ILE A 121 19.88 30.44 1.33
CA ILE A 121 19.31 31.28 2.38
C ILE A 121 20.05 31.09 3.72
N PHE A 122 20.44 29.86 4.04
CA PHE A 122 21.09 29.52 5.31
C PHE A 122 22.63 29.39 5.20
N GLY A 123 23.22 29.71 4.05
CA GLY A 123 24.68 29.65 3.85
C GLY A 123 25.30 28.26 3.97
N LEU A 124 24.54 27.20 3.66
CA LEU A 124 24.95 25.81 3.86
C LEU A 124 25.73 25.28 2.66
N ASN A 125 27.06 25.39 2.71
CA ASN A 125 27.94 24.87 1.66
C ASN A 125 28.07 23.34 1.73
N VAL A 126 27.35 22.62 0.86
CA VAL A 126 27.47 21.16 0.76
C VAL A 126 28.75 20.68 0.03
N GLY A 127 29.54 21.62 -0.48
CA GLY A 127 30.86 21.38 -1.07
C GLY A 127 32.02 21.53 -0.08
N ASP A 128 31.79 22.07 1.11
CA ASP A 128 32.81 22.24 2.16
C ASP A 128 33.32 20.88 2.64
N ALA A 129 34.60 20.57 2.42
CA ALA A 129 35.19 19.28 2.76
C ALA A 129 35.08 18.93 4.26
N VAL A 130 35.04 19.93 5.15
CA VAL A 130 34.98 19.73 6.60
C VAL A 130 33.54 19.55 7.08
N ASN A 131 32.62 20.42 6.64
CA ASN A 131 31.24 20.43 7.14
C ASN A 131 30.21 19.79 6.19
N LYS A 132 30.63 19.18 5.07
CA LYS A 132 29.77 18.60 4.04
C LYS A 132 28.60 17.80 4.61
N THR A 133 28.90 16.87 5.51
CA THR A 133 27.89 15.97 6.08
C THR A 133 26.90 16.72 6.96
N HIS A 134 27.38 17.64 7.80
CA HIS A 134 26.54 18.48 8.66
C HIS A 134 25.64 19.39 7.83
N ASN A 135 26.21 20.10 6.85
CA ASN A 135 25.48 21.00 5.97
C ASN A 135 24.43 20.25 5.13
N SER A 136 24.78 19.08 4.61
CA SER A 136 23.82 18.23 3.88
C SER A 136 22.67 17.75 4.76
N LYS A 137 22.95 17.34 5.99
CA LYS A 137 21.91 16.97 6.98
C LYS A 137 20.99 18.15 7.27
N ARG A 138 21.55 19.35 7.47
CA ARG A 138 20.78 20.55 7.76
C ARG A 138 19.89 20.97 6.58
N VAL A 139 20.39 20.88 5.34
CA VAL A 139 19.59 21.13 4.14
C VAL A 139 18.41 20.16 4.06
N ASN A 140 18.62 18.87 4.31
CA ASN A 140 17.54 17.88 4.29
C ASN A 140 16.51 18.11 5.41
N SER A 141 16.97 18.45 6.62
CA SER A 141 16.12 18.84 7.75
C SER A 141 15.21 20.02 7.39
N LEU A 142 15.77 21.07 6.75
CA LEU A 142 14.99 22.23 6.29
C LEU A 142 13.99 21.89 5.16
N CYS A 143 14.34 20.93 4.29
CA CYS A 143 13.41 20.43 3.26
C CYS A 143 12.23 19.69 3.89
N ALA A 144 12.48 18.79 4.85
CA ALA A 144 11.43 18.09 5.58
C ALA A 144 10.54 19.07 6.38
N GLN A 145 11.13 20.07 7.02
CA GLN A 145 10.38 21.12 7.71
C GLN A 145 9.48 21.94 6.78
N ARG A 146 9.94 22.23 5.55
CA ARG A 146 9.11 22.87 4.52
C ARG A 146 7.91 22.00 4.17
N ASP A 147 8.14 20.73 3.89
CA ASP A 147 7.06 19.83 3.46
C ASP A 147 6.04 19.63 4.58
N GLY A 148 6.51 19.43 5.82
CA GLY A 148 5.70 19.44 7.04
C GLY A 148 4.86 20.70 7.20
N LEU A 149 5.43 21.88 6.90
CA LEU A 149 4.71 23.15 6.99
C LEU A 149 3.64 23.30 5.91
N LEU A 150 3.93 22.88 4.68
CA LEU A 150 2.94 22.88 3.59
C LEU A 150 1.74 21.97 3.92
N LEU A 151 1.96 20.87 4.63
CA LEU A 151 0.88 19.99 5.10
C LEU A 151 0.06 20.64 6.21
N ALA A 152 0.73 21.23 7.20
CA ALA A 152 0.08 21.95 8.28
C ALA A 152 -0.78 23.12 7.75
N LEU A 153 -0.31 23.81 6.71
CA LEU A 153 -1.09 24.85 6.03
C LEU A 153 -2.37 24.29 5.38
N ARG A 154 -2.29 23.14 4.68
CA ARG A 154 -3.46 22.50 4.08
C ARG A 154 -4.50 22.07 5.11
N GLU A 155 -4.06 21.53 6.24
CA GLU A 155 -4.95 21.13 7.35
C GLU A 155 -5.75 22.33 7.91
N GLU A 156 -5.17 23.54 7.85
CA GLU A 156 -5.82 24.78 8.26
C GLU A 156 -6.59 25.48 7.12
N GLY A 157 -6.66 24.88 5.93
CA GLY A 157 -7.31 25.46 4.76
C GLY A 157 -6.58 26.69 4.21
N LEU A 158 -5.29 26.82 4.48
CA LEU A 158 -4.44 27.94 4.07
C LEU A 158 -3.52 27.51 2.92
N SER A 159 -3.17 28.47 2.07
CA SER A 159 -2.19 28.28 1.00
C SER A 159 -1.03 29.24 1.17
N LEU A 160 0.20 28.73 1.03
CA LEU A 160 1.41 29.58 0.99
C LEU A 160 1.40 30.50 -0.24
N GLU A 161 0.68 30.12 -1.30
CA GLU A 161 0.54 30.88 -2.55
C GLU A 161 -0.18 32.22 -2.35
N ASP A 162 -1.07 32.29 -1.37
CA ASP A 162 -1.91 33.48 -1.10
C ASP A 162 -1.27 34.44 -0.09
N MET A 163 -0.02 34.18 0.32
CA MET A 163 0.66 34.93 1.37
C MET A 163 1.68 35.94 0.80
N PRO A 164 1.45 37.26 0.96
CA PRO A 164 2.43 38.29 0.55
C PRO A 164 3.68 38.27 1.45
N LEU A 165 4.76 38.91 1.01
CA LEU A 165 5.90 39.24 1.86
C LEU A 165 5.48 40.32 2.88
N SER A 166 4.96 39.90 4.02
CA SER A 166 4.53 40.82 5.09
C SER A 166 4.70 40.22 6.47
N ARG A 167 4.69 41.10 7.48
CA ARG A 167 4.65 40.70 8.89
C ARG A 167 3.45 39.82 9.22
N ASP A 168 2.29 40.15 8.68
CA ASP A 168 1.06 39.38 8.89
C ASP A 168 1.16 37.95 8.36
N SER A 169 1.79 37.75 7.19
CA SER A 169 2.04 36.41 6.64
C SER A 169 3.00 35.61 7.52
N VAL A 170 4.05 36.26 8.06
CA VAL A 170 4.98 35.62 9.01
C VAL A 170 4.26 35.22 10.30
N LEU A 171 3.43 36.11 10.86
CA LEU A 171 2.64 35.82 12.06
C LEU A 171 1.66 34.65 11.83
N LYS A 172 1.01 34.60 10.66
CA LYS A 172 0.16 33.46 10.27
C LYS A 172 0.95 32.15 10.23
N LEU A 173 2.12 32.14 9.58
CA LEU A 173 2.97 30.95 9.51
C LEU A 173 3.50 30.52 10.89
N LEU A 174 3.83 31.47 11.77
CA LEU A 174 4.22 31.18 13.15
C LEU A 174 3.10 30.46 13.91
N GLY A 175 1.85 30.87 13.72
CA GLY A 175 0.70 30.19 14.31
C GLY A 175 0.52 28.75 13.82
N VAL A 176 0.75 28.51 12.53
CA VAL A 176 0.70 27.15 11.95
C VAL A 176 1.86 26.28 12.47
N ILE A 177 3.08 26.84 12.56
CA ILE A 177 4.27 26.15 13.09
C ILE A 177 4.03 25.74 14.55
N GLU A 178 3.48 26.63 15.37
CA GLU A 178 3.22 26.34 16.78
C GLU A 178 2.12 25.28 16.96
N LYS A 179 0.98 25.41 16.25
CA LYS A 179 -0.10 24.41 16.27
C LYS A 179 0.39 23.02 15.86
N ALA A 180 1.35 22.96 14.93
CA ALA A 180 1.99 21.71 14.53
C ALA A 180 2.99 21.15 15.58
N GLY A 181 3.28 21.87 16.67
CA GLY A 181 4.22 21.49 17.72
C GLY A 181 5.64 22.03 17.53
N GLY A 182 5.86 22.92 16.56
CA GLY A 182 7.15 23.55 16.24
C GLY A 182 7.91 22.89 15.09
N THR A 183 9.07 23.45 14.73
CA THR A 183 9.89 22.99 13.59
C THR A 183 10.36 21.55 13.69
N ASN A 184 10.68 21.04 14.88
CA ASN A 184 11.04 19.63 15.07
C ASN A 184 9.85 18.69 14.84
N ALA A 185 8.64 19.15 15.15
CA ALA A 185 7.42 18.40 14.88
C ALA A 185 7.09 18.47 13.39
N LEU A 186 7.30 19.61 12.72
CA LEU A 186 7.19 19.74 11.26
C LEU A 186 8.18 18.85 10.50
N GLU A 187 9.42 18.73 10.98
CA GLU A 187 10.41 17.82 10.38
C GLU A 187 9.99 16.35 10.46
N ARG A 188 9.26 16.00 11.53
CA ARG A 188 8.66 14.67 11.73
C ARG A 188 7.24 14.59 11.19
N LYS A 189 6.69 15.71 10.71
CA LYS A 189 5.38 15.78 10.08
C LYS A 189 5.62 15.28 8.68
N GLU A 190 5.60 13.96 8.60
CA GLU A 190 5.50 13.29 7.33
C GLU A 190 4.27 13.91 6.65
N ALA A 191 4.35 14.12 5.34
CA ALA A 191 3.14 13.92 4.57
C ALA A 191 2.61 12.60 5.11
N ALA A 192 1.35 12.56 5.54
CA ALA A 192 0.64 11.34 5.23
C ALA A 192 0.99 11.14 3.76
N ASP A 193 1.89 10.19 3.49
CA ASP A 193 2.04 9.64 2.17
C ASP A 193 0.58 9.36 1.87
N ASP A 194 -0.04 10.18 1.03
CA ASP A 194 -1.49 10.18 0.86
C ASP A 194 -1.89 8.91 0.07
N ASP A 195 -1.06 7.86 0.15
CA ASP A 195 -1.38 6.49 0.53
C ASP A 195 -2.34 6.39 1.75
N GLN A 196 -3.36 7.27 1.84
CA GLN A 196 -4.64 6.83 2.40
C GLN A 196 -4.94 5.50 1.72
N SER A 197 -5.21 4.49 2.55
CA SER A 197 -5.64 3.17 2.10
C SER A 197 -6.55 3.36 0.88
N PRO A 198 -6.17 2.83 -0.29
CA PRO A 198 -6.76 3.26 -1.56
C PRO A 198 -8.28 3.26 -1.44
N GLN A 199 -8.91 4.41 -1.67
CA GLN A 199 -10.35 4.49 -1.46
C GLN A 199 -11.08 3.86 -2.65
N PRO A 200 -12.14 3.08 -2.40
CA PRO A 200 -12.95 2.53 -3.48
C PRO A 200 -13.66 3.65 -4.25
N ILE A 201 -13.89 3.44 -5.55
CA ILE A 201 -14.65 4.37 -6.38
C ILE A 201 -16.08 4.46 -5.82
N ALA A 202 -16.58 5.67 -5.58
CA ALA A 202 -17.97 5.87 -5.17
C ALA A 202 -18.91 5.42 -6.30
N LEU A 203 -19.90 4.58 -5.98
CA LEU A 203 -20.86 4.03 -6.96
C LEU A 203 -22.25 4.62 -6.72
N SER A 204 -22.93 5.01 -7.79
CA SER A 204 -24.31 5.49 -7.74
C SER A 204 -25.25 4.30 -7.53
N SER A 205 -26.07 4.35 -6.47
CA SER A 205 -27.04 3.29 -6.17
C SER A 205 -28.07 3.10 -7.29
N GLU A 206 -28.50 4.20 -7.92
CA GLU A 206 -29.47 4.19 -9.02
C GLU A 206 -28.87 3.56 -10.28
N GLU A 207 -27.69 4.03 -10.70
CA GLU A 207 -27.03 3.51 -11.90
C GLU A 207 -26.61 2.04 -11.72
N ARG A 208 -26.14 1.68 -10.51
CA ARG A 208 -25.86 0.29 -10.14
C ARG A 208 -27.09 -0.58 -10.30
N GLY A 209 -28.25 -0.15 -9.80
CA GLY A 209 -29.50 -0.90 -9.95
C GLY A 209 -29.88 -1.14 -11.41
N ARG A 210 -29.82 -0.09 -12.25
CA ARG A 210 -30.08 -0.18 -13.68
C ARG A 210 -29.08 -1.10 -14.39
N PHE A 211 -27.79 -0.98 -14.07
CA PHE A 211 -26.74 -1.78 -14.66
C PHE A 211 -26.90 -3.28 -14.33
N LEU A 212 -27.13 -3.61 -13.05
CA LEU A 212 -27.32 -4.98 -12.62
C LEU A 212 -28.56 -5.60 -13.27
N TYR A 213 -29.67 -4.86 -13.35
CA TYR A 213 -30.86 -5.32 -14.05
C TYR A 213 -30.60 -5.58 -15.54
N ALA A 214 -29.98 -4.63 -16.25
CA ALA A 214 -29.66 -4.80 -17.67
C ALA A 214 -28.74 -6.01 -17.92
N ARG A 215 -27.74 -6.18 -17.05
CA ARG A 215 -26.81 -7.30 -17.09
C ARG A 215 -27.47 -8.64 -16.80
N GLY A 216 -28.33 -8.72 -15.78
CA GLY A 216 -29.14 -9.89 -15.50
C GLY A 216 -30.08 -10.24 -16.66
N LEU A 217 -30.71 -9.21 -17.26
CA LEU A 217 -31.58 -9.39 -18.42
C LEU A 217 -30.82 -9.91 -19.64
N SER A 218 -29.56 -9.52 -19.86
CA SER A 218 -28.74 -10.05 -20.96
C SER A 218 -28.55 -11.58 -20.87
N LEU A 219 -28.42 -12.12 -19.65
CA LEU A 219 -28.33 -13.57 -19.42
C LEU A 219 -29.65 -14.28 -19.76
N LEU A 220 -30.80 -13.62 -19.55
CA LEU A 220 -32.12 -14.14 -19.86
C LEU A 220 -32.51 -13.96 -21.34
N LYS A 221 -32.07 -12.89 -22.01
CA LYS A 221 -32.37 -12.65 -23.43
C LYS A 221 -31.78 -13.73 -24.35
N GLY A 222 -30.69 -14.38 -23.94
CA GLY A 222 -30.18 -15.60 -24.57
C GLY A 222 -31.20 -16.77 -24.62
N MET A 223 -32.36 -16.63 -23.96
CA MET A 223 -33.45 -17.61 -23.89
C MET A 223 -34.73 -17.19 -24.64
N GLY A 224 -34.74 -16.11 -25.44
CA GLY A 224 -35.87 -15.83 -26.36
C GLY A 224 -36.66 -14.53 -26.18
N GLY A 225 -36.03 -13.43 -25.73
CA GLY A 225 -36.49 -12.06 -26.01
C GLY A 225 -37.75 -11.53 -25.29
N ALA A 226 -38.46 -12.32 -24.49
CA ALA A 226 -39.58 -11.83 -23.69
C ALA A 226 -39.11 -11.13 -22.40
N THR A 227 -39.86 -10.10 -21.96
CA THR A 227 -39.68 -9.50 -20.64
C THR A 227 -39.88 -10.58 -19.57
N PRO A 228 -38.92 -10.79 -18.66
CA PRO A 228 -39.03 -11.84 -17.65
C PRO A 228 -40.20 -11.55 -16.71
N LYS A 229 -41.10 -12.52 -16.57
CA LYS A 229 -42.25 -12.49 -15.65
C LYS A 229 -42.01 -13.54 -14.57
N VAL A 230 -42.22 -13.16 -13.30
CA VAL A 230 -42.28 -14.13 -12.20
C VAL A 230 -43.74 -14.30 -11.81
N VAL A 231 -44.21 -15.55 -11.85
CA VAL A 231 -45.59 -15.92 -11.55
C VAL A 231 -45.62 -16.78 -10.29
N LEU A 232 -46.62 -16.58 -9.44
CA LEU A 232 -46.87 -17.45 -8.29
C LEU A 232 -47.63 -18.66 -8.79
N GLN A 233 -47.11 -19.86 -8.53
CA GLN A 233 -47.78 -21.12 -8.85
C GLN A 233 -48.25 -21.81 -7.56
N ALA A 234 -49.53 -22.17 -7.51
CA ALA A 234 -50.08 -23.06 -6.50
C ALA A 234 -49.96 -24.50 -7.01
N VAL A 235 -49.32 -25.35 -6.20
CA VAL A 235 -49.26 -26.79 -6.46
C VAL A 235 -50.48 -27.42 -5.80
N ARG A 236 -51.39 -27.96 -6.61
CA ARG A 236 -52.56 -28.69 -6.13
C ARG A 236 -52.14 -30.05 -5.54
N PRO A 237 -52.96 -30.68 -4.67
CA PRO A 237 -52.65 -31.97 -4.08
C PRO A 237 -52.43 -33.12 -5.09
N ASP A 238 -52.93 -32.98 -6.31
CA ASP A 238 -52.73 -33.91 -7.43
C ASP A 238 -51.41 -33.69 -8.21
N GLY A 239 -50.59 -32.73 -7.78
CA GLY A 239 -49.31 -32.37 -8.40
C GLY A 239 -49.43 -31.41 -9.57
N THR A 240 -50.64 -30.96 -9.93
CA THR A 240 -50.82 -29.96 -10.99
C THR A 240 -50.47 -28.56 -10.49
N THR A 241 -49.85 -27.74 -11.35
CA THR A 241 -49.53 -26.34 -11.05
C THR A 241 -50.53 -25.40 -11.69
N GLU A 242 -51.00 -24.42 -10.91
CA GLU A 242 -51.88 -23.35 -11.37
C GLU A 242 -51.25 -22.00 -11.08
N GLU A 243 -51.22 -21.09 -12.06
CA GLU A 243 -50.78 -19.72 -11.86
C GLU A 243 -51.85 -18.97 -11.03
N VAL A 244 -51.48 -18.58 -9.80
CA VAL A 244 -52.37 -17.94 -8.81
C VAL A 244 -52.18 -16.42 -8.73
N GLY A 245 -51.16 -15.88 -9.38
CA GLY A 245 -50.97 -14.44 -9.46
C GLY A 245 -49.61 -14.02 -10.00
N GLU A 246 -49.45 -12.72 -10.23
CA GLU A 246 -48.21 -12.12 -10.68
C GLU A 246 -47.44 -11.54 -9.49
N VAL A 247 -46.12 -11.73 -9.49
CA VAL A 247 -45.23 -11.11 -8.50
C VAL A 247 -45.05 -9.64 -8.86
N ALA A 248 -45.01 -8.77 -7.85
CA ALA A 248 -44.80 -7.34 -8.03
C ALA A 248 -43.51 -7.03 -8.83
N GLU A 249 -43.59 -6.05 -9.74
CA GLU A 249 -42.52 -5.72 -10.71
C GLU A 249 -41.19 -5.37 -10.04
N ASN A 250 -41.22 -4.75 -8.85
CA ASN A 250 -40.02 -4.44 -8.08
C ASN A 250 -39.27 -5.69 -7.59
N LEU A 251 -39.98 -6.76 -7.23
CA LEU A 251 -39.39 -8.05 -6.86
C LEU A 251 -38.83 -8.76 -8.08
N VAL A 252 -39.51 -8.69 -9.23
CA VAL A 252 -39.00 -9.20 -10.51
C VAL A 252 -37.71 -8.48 -10.89
N THR A 253 -37.70 -7.15 -10.81
CA THR A 253 -36.52 -6.32 -11.09
C THR A 253 -35.34 -6.70 -10.22
N LYS A 254 -35.58 -6.88 -8.91
CA LYS A 254 -34.55 -7.32 -7.98
C LYS A 254 -34.04 -8.73 -8.31
N ALA A 255 -34.93 -9.69 -8.56
CA ALA A 255 -34.56 -11.06 -8.89
C ALA A 255 -33.73 -11.13 -10.18
N VAL A 256 -34.07 -10.35 -11.20
CA VAL A 256 -33.27 -10.24 -12.43
C VAL A 256 -31.90 -9.63 -12.14
N ALA A 257 -31.82 -8.56 -11.34
CA ALA A 257 -30.55 -7.95 -10.95
C ALA A 257 -29.64 -8.91 -10.16
N ASP A 258 -30.21 -9.78 -9.32
CA ASP A 258 -29.49 -10.79 -8.54
C ASP A 258 -28.86 -11.90 -9.42
N LEU A 259 -29.30 -12.05 -10.68
CA LEU A 259 -28.67 -12.96 -11.64
C LEU A 259 -27.37 -12.41 -12.24
N ALA A 260 -27.09 -11.11 -12.10
CA ALA A 260 -25.94 -10.48 -12.72
C ALA A 260 -24.62 -11.06 -12.16
N LYS A 261 -23.80 -11.62 -13.06
CA LYS A 261 -22.47 -12.17 -12.74
C LYS A 261 -21.36 -11.25 -13.23
N PRO A 262 -20.20 -11.16 -12.54
CA PRO A 262 -19.06 -10.36 -13.00
C PRO A 262 -18.54 -10.83 -14.37
N LEU A 263 -17.81 -9.96 -15.09
CA LEU A 263 -17.27 -10.35 -16.40
C LEU A 263 -16.15 -11.38 -16.19
N PRO A 264 -15.99 -12.37 -17.09
CA PRO A 264 -14.98 -13.41 -16.92
C PRO A 264 -13.56 -12.87 -16.67
N ARG A 265 -13.16 -11.81 -17.38
CA ARG A 265 -11.85 -11.16 -17.19
C ARG A 265 -11.70 -10.46 -15.83
N THR A 266 -12.72 -9.76 -15.37
CA THR A 266 -12.74 -9.11 -14.05
C THR A 266 -12.77 -10.14 -12.93
N GLN A 267 -13.52 -11.23 -13.13
CA GLN A 267 -13.59 -12.35 -12.20
C GLN A 267 -12.23 -13.05 -12.07
N ALA A 268 -11.60 -13.41 -13.19
CA ALA A 268 -10.28 -14.03 -13.20
C ALA A 268 -9.21 -13.15 -12.55
N LEU A 269 -9.22 -11.83 -12.80
CA LEU A 269 -8.30 -10.90 -12.16
C LEU A 269 -8.50 -10.85 -10.65
N ALA A 270 -9.75 -10.74 -10.21
CA ALA A 270 -10.06 -10.61 -8.79
C ALA A 270 -9.73 -11.89 -8.01
N GLU A 271 -10.03 -13.07 -8.55
CA GLU A 271 -9.59 -14.34 -7.95
C GLU A 271 -8.06 -14.44 -7.88
N ALA A 272 -7.35 -14.05 -8.95
CA ALA A 272 -5.89 -14.03 -8.95
C ALA A 272 -5.31 -13.06 -7.90
N MET A 273 -5.95 -11.91 -7.68
CA MET A 273 -5.58 -10.95 -6.63
C MET A 273 -5.91 -11.42 -5.22
N ASP A 274 -7.08 -12.05 -5.02
CA ASP A 274 -7.44 -12.68 -3.74
C ASP A 274 -6.40 -13.74 -3.36
N MET A 275 -5.98 -14.58 -4.32
CA MET A 275 -4.92 -15.56 -4.11
C MET A 275 -3.53 -14.93 -3.93
N GLY A 276 -3.27 -13.76 -4.52
CA GLY A 276 -2.05 -12.99 -4.27
C GLY A 276 -1.84 -12.63 -2.79
N ARG A 277 -2.92 -12.56 -2.00
CA ARG A 277 -2.86 -12.30 -0.55
C ARG A 277 -2.28 -13.45 0.27
N CYS A 278 -2.04 -14.63 -0.33
CA CYS A 278 -1.23 -15.69 0.30
C CYS A 278 0.23 -15.25 0.53
N VAL A 279 0.73 -14.31 -0.27
CA VAL A 279 2.10 -13.82 -0.18
C VAL A 279 2.13 -12.64 0.80
N ILE A 280 2.81 -12.81 1.92
CA ILE A 280 2.93 -11.76 2.96
C ILE A 280 4.11 -10.84 2.63
N ALA A 281 3.87 -9.53 2.69
CA ALA A 281 4.93 -8.52 2.52
C ALA A 281 5.99 -8.63 3.61
N GLU A 282 7.27 -8.47 3.27
CA GLU A 282 8.37 -8.59 4.22
C GLU A 282 9.19 -7.32 4.36
N VAL A 283 9.67 -7.07 5.57
CA VAL A 283 10.57 -5.95 5.86
C VAL A 283 11.92 -6.24 5.24
N THR A 284 12.40 -5.34 4.38
CA THR A 284 13.73 -5.46 3.75
C THR A 284 14.82 -4.81 4.59
N SER A 285 16.08 -5.06 4.22
CA SER A 285 17.22 -4.29 4.74
C SER A 285 17.29 -2.88 4.15
N ILE A 286 16.54 -2.60 3.08
CA ILE A 286 16.57 -1.34 2.35
C ILE A 286 15.76 -0.31 3.13
N VAL A 287 16.33 0.86 3.31
CA VAL A 287 15.69 1.99 3.98
C VAL A 287 14.54 2.53 3.11
N ALA A 288 13.39 2.81 3.72
CA ALA A 288 12.20 3.35 3.03
C ALA A 288 12.54 4.64 2.27
N GLN A 289 13.12 5.58 2.98
CA GLN A 289 13.42 6.93 2.50
C GLN A 289 14.93 7.17 2.38
N PRO A 290 15.42 7.51 1.18
CA PRO A 290 16.82 7.89 0.97
C PRO A 290 17.23 9.04 1.91
N GLY A 291 18.34 8.89 2.64
CA GLY A 291 18.89 9.93 3.51
C GLY A 291 18.57 9.79 5.01
N THR A 292 17.72 8.84 5.40
CA THR A 292 17.56 8.47 6.81
C THR A 292 18.71 7.57 7.28
N ASP A 293 19.04 7.62 8.58
CA ASP A 293 20.19 6.89 9.14
C ASP A 293 19.96 5.37 9.06
N PRO A 294 20.72 4.63 8.24
CA PRO A 294 20.52 3.18 8.09
C PRO A 294 20.87 2.38 9.35
N HIS A 295 21.56 2.98 10.32
CA HIS A 295 21.96 2.34 11.59
C HIS A 295 21.01 2.62 12.75
N SER A 296 20.08 3.57 12.62
CA SER A 296 19.08 3.83 13.65
C SER A 296 18.06 2.67 13.71
N PRO A 297 17.78 2.10 14.90
CA PRO A 297 16.76 1.07 15.08
C PRO A 297 15.34 1.54 14.73
N ARG A 298 15.11 2.85 14.65
CA ARG A 298 13.80 3.44 14.34
C ARG A 298 13.62 3.77 12.85
N THR A 299 14.63 3.50 12.02
CA THR A 299 14.57 3.85 10.60
C THR A 299 13.60 2.94 9.86
N PRO A 300 12.56 3.49 9.20
CA PRO A 300 11.61 2.70 8.46
C PRO A 300 12.31 2.00 7.30
N ARG A 301 11.95 0.73 7.12
CA ARG A 301 12.48 -0.13 6.06
C ARG A 301 11.43 -0.30 4.99
N ARG A 302 11.85 -0.46 3.73
CA ARG A 302 10.94 -0.80 2.64
C ARG A 302 10.34 -2.17 2.90
N HIS A 303 9.07 -2.31 2.58
CA HIS A 303 8.47 -3.61 2.45
C HIS A 303 8.72 -4.14 1.03
N ASP A 304 9.15 -5.40 0.95
CA ASP A 304 9.07 -6.20 -0.25
C ASP A 304 7.63 -6.64 -0.38
N GLU A 305 6.92 -6.04 -1.31
CA GLU A 305 5.50 -6.23 -1.51
C GLU A 305 5.25 -7.39 -2.50
N PRO A 306 4.14 -8.14 -2.38
CA PRO A 306 3.77 -9.17 -3.33
C PRO A 306 3.69 -8.62 -4.76
N GLN A 307 4.30 -9.30 -5.71
CA GLN A 307 4.32 -8.90 -7.11
C GLN A 307 3.42 -9.82 -7.93
N MET A 308 2.49 -9.25 -8.70
CA MET A 308 1.71 -9.99 -9.69
C MET A 308 2.43 -9.95 -11.02
N VAL A 309 2.86 -11.10 -11.53
CA VAL A 309 3.71 -11.21 -12.72
C VAL A 309 2.99 -12.03 -13.78
N PHE A 310 2.79 -11.45 -14.94
CA PHE A 310 2.32 -12.12 -16.15
C PHE A 310 3.50 -12.67 -16.92
N HIS A 311 3.40 -13.95 -17.31
CA HIS A 311 4.44 -14.62 -18.06
C HIS A 311 4.01 -14.91 -19.51
N PRO A 312 4.96 -14.98 -20.47
CA PRO A 312 4.66 -15.21 -21.89
C PRO A 312 3.91 -16.52 -22.19
N GLU A 313 4.11 -17.55 -21.36
CA GLU A 313 3.38 -18.81 -21.44
C GLU A 313 1.91 -18.72 -20.97
N GLY A 314 1.46 -17.55 -20.49
CA GLY A 314 0.09 -17.30 -20.06
C GLY A 314 -0.18 -17.61 -18.58
N LYS A 315 0.82 -18.09 -17.82
CA LYS A 315 0.73 -18.22 -16.36
C LYS A 315 0.88 -16.86 -15.68
N ILE A 316 0.35 -16.73 -14.46
CA ILE A 316 0.55 -15.59 -13.58
C ILE A 316 1.18 -16.11 -12.29
N THR A 317 2.19 -15.41 -11.78
CA THR A 317 2.84 -15.77 -10.52
C THR A 317 2.73 -14.64 -9.51
N TRP A 318 2.48 -14.99 -8.25
CA TRP A 318 2.67 -14.10 -7.12
C TRP A 318 3.83 -14.58 -6.25
N SER A 319 4.72 -13.66 -5.96
CA SER A 319 5.83 -13.87 -5.03
C SER A 319 6.44 -12.52 -4.61
N LEU A 320 7.38 -12.58 -3.66
CA LEU A 320 8.26 -11.46 -3.32
C LEU A 320 9.42 -11.30 -4.31
N LEU A 321 9.97 -10.08 -4.40
CA LEU A 321 11.03 -9.74 -5.37
C LEU A 321 12.44 -9.86 -4.76
N MET A 322 12.60 -9.36 -3.54
CA MET A 322 13.88 -9.21 -2.83
C MET A 322 14.15 -10.37 -1.87
N ALA A 323 13.10 -10.99 -1.31
CA ALA A 323 13.22 -12.08 -0.36
C ALA A 323 13.93 -13.30 -0.99
N LYS A 324 14.68 -14.04 -0.16
CA LYS A 324 15.39 -15.28 -0.54
C LYS A 324 14.48 -16.52 -0.53
N SER A 325 13.33 -16.43 0.13
CA SER A 325 12.27 -17.43 0.13
C SER A 325 10.92 -16.72 0.32
N SER A 326 9.86 -17.28 -0.24
CA SER A 326 8.52 -16.71 -0.21
C SER A 326 7.50 -17.79 -0.54
N VAL A 327 6.26 -17.60 -0.09
CA VAL A 327 5.10 -18.30 -0.66
C VAL A 327 5.03 -17.96 -2.15
N VAL A 328 4.80 -18.97 -2.99
CA VAL A 328 4.62 -18.79 -4.43
C VAL A 328 3.23 -19.23 -4.80
N VAL A 329 2.48 -18.36 -5.48
CA VAL A 329 1.17 -18.70 -6.05
C VAL A 329 1.31 -18.72 -7.56
N GLU A 330 1.10 -19.87 -8.17
CA GLU A 330 0.91 -19.99 -9.61
C GLU A 330 -0.59 -19.98 -9.92
N VAL A 331 -0.98 -19.11 -10.84
CA VAL A 331 -2.32 -19.04 -11.41
C VAL A 331 -2.22 -19.39 -12.88
N ARG A 332 -2.99 -20.37 -13.33
CA ARG A 332 -3.09 -20.73 -14.75
C ARG A 332 -4.52 -20.49 -15.20
N PRO A 333 -4.79 -19.37 -15.88
CA PRO A 333 -6.09 -19.12 -16.49
C PRO A 333 -6.47 -20.22 -17.48
N LEU A 334 -7.74 -20.66 -17.46
CA LEU A 334 -8.22 -21.67 -18.41
C LEU A 334 -8.28 -21.13 -19.85
N VAL A 335 -8.56 -19.84 -20.00
CA VAL A 335 -8.41 -19.10 -21.25
C VAL A 335 -7.13 -18.27 -21.14
N PRO A 336 -6.08 -18.60 -21.91
CA PRO A 336 -4.87 -17.80 -21.94
C PRO A 336 -5.21 -16.34 -22.25
N ASP A 337 -4.56 -15.42 -21.55
CA ASP A 337 -4.70 -13.98 -21.74
C ASP A 337 -6.06 -13.39 -21.35
N ILE A 338 -6.97 -14.13 -20.71
CA ILE A 338 -8.33 -13.64 -20.37
C ILE A 338 -8.35 -12.26 -19.68
N ILE A 339 -7.36 -11.97 -18.83
CA ILE A 339 -7.26 -10.71 -18.09
C ILE A 339 -6.77 -9.56 -18.98
N LEU A 340 -5.70 -9.78 -19.75
CA LEU A 340 -5.04 -8.74 -20.54
C LEU A 340 -5.57 -8.67 -21.98
N GLY A 341 -6.33 -9.66 -22.42
CA GLY A 341 -6.80 -9.92 -23.78
C GLY A 341 -5.71 -10.02 -24.85
N ALA A 342 -4.44 -10.07 -24.45
CA ALA A 342 -3.29 -10.25 -25.34
C ALA A 342 -2.13 -10.90 -24.59
N LYS A 343 -1.34 -11.70 -25.32
CA LYS A 343 -0.14 -12.32 -24.80
C LYS A 343 0.92 -11.29 -24.45
N VAL A 344 1.55 -11.48 -23.30
CA VAL A 344 2.77 -10.75 -22.96
C VAL A 344 3.96 -11.38 -23.69
N GLN A 345 4.91 -10.56 -24.13
CA GLN A 345 6.10 -11.01 -24.88
C GLN A 345 7.37 -11.08 -24.01
N GLY A 346 7.24 -10.75 -22.73
CA GLY A 346 8.25 -10.88 -21.70
C GLY A 346 7.58 -10.76 -20.33
N HIS A 347 8.31 -11.09 -19.26
CA HIS A 347 7.73 -11.02 -17.93
C HIS A 347 7.36 -9.59 -17.57
N THR A 348 6.10 -9.41 -17.17
CA THR A 348 5.49 -8.10 -16.95
C THR A 348 4.76 -8.09 -15.63
N ARG A 349 4.91 -7.02 -14.83
CA ARG A 349 4.23 -6.87 -13.55
C ARG A 349 3.32 -5.65 -13.51
N LEU A 350 2.32 -5.69 -12.63
CA LEU A 350 1.55 -4.50 -12.28
C LEU A 350 2.33 -3.62 -11.30
N ASP A 351 2.27 -2.31 -11.52
CA ASP A 351 2.72 -1.32 -10.54
C ASP A 351 2.02 -1.53 -9.18
N THR A 352 2.82 -1.81 -8.15
CA THR A 352 2.32 -2.31 -6.86
C THR A 352 1.42 -1.31 -6.14
N GLN A 353 1.77 -0.02 -6.14
CA GLN A 353 0.98 1.00 -5.42
C GLN A 353 -0.38 1.19 -6.07
N ARG A 354 -0.42 1.36 -7.40
CA ARG A 354 -1.69 1.56 -8.12
C ARG A 354 -2.56 0.31 -8.17
N ARG A 355 -1.97 -0.89 -8.10
CA ARG A 355 -2.72 -2.16 -8.03
C ARG A 355 -3.67 -2.20 -6.83
N LYS A 356 -3.27 -1.67 -5.67
CA LYS A 356 -4.10 -1.66 -4.46
C LYS A 356 -5.43 -0.90 -4.67
N VAL A 357 -5.48 0.11 -5.55
CA VAL A 357 -6.73 0.79 -5.93
C VAL A 357 -7.68 -0.14 -6.70
N VAL A 358 -7.15 -1.00 -7.57
CA VAL A 358 -7.94 -2.00 -8.28
C VAL A 358 -8.50 -3.02 -7.31
N GLU A 359 -7.66 -3.50 -6.38
CA GLU A 359 -8.04 -4.48 -5.35
C GLU A 359 -9.25 -4.00 -4.53
N GLU A 360 -9.23 -2.76 -4.04
CA GLU A 360 -10.31 -2.17 -3.23
C GLU A 360 -11.66 -2.09 -3.96
N ASN A 361 -11.64 -2.13 -5.30
CA ASN A 361 -12.86 -2.07 -6.10
C ASN A 361 -13.40 -3.44 -6.53
N ILE A 362 -12.52 -4.43 -6.77
CA ILE A 362 -12.93 -5.72 -7.35
C ILE A 362 -12.84 -6.90 -6.40
N LEU A 363 -12.10 -6.82 -5.30
CA LEU A 363 -12.05 -7.91 -4.33
C LEU A 363 -13.39 -8.08 -3.60
N PRO A 364 -14.08 -7.01 -3.16
CA PRO A 364 -15.44 -7.13 -2.64
C PRO A 364 -16.41 -7.62 -3.73
N ARG A 365 -16.99 -8.81 -3.53
CA ARG A 365 -17.80 -9.53 -4.54
C ARG A 365 -19.00 -8.73 -5.00
N GLU A 366 -19.66 -8.04 -4.06
CA GLU A 366 -20.83 -7.21 -4.31
C GLU A 366 -20.55 -5.99 -5.21
N ARG A 367 -19.29 -5.55 -5.25
CA ARG A 367 -18.83 -4.43 -6.09
C ARG A 367 -18.35 -4.93 -7.45
N ARG A 368 -17.65 -6.07 -7.50
CA ARG A 368 -17.02 -6.65 -8.69
C ARG A 368 -17.92 -6.71 -9.93
N VAL A 369 -19.21 -6.97 -9.76
CA VAL A 369 -20.19 -7.17 -10.85
C VAL A 369 -20.35 -5.95 -11.76
N VAL A 370 -20.09 -4.73 -11.25
CA VAL A 370 -20.26 -3.48 -12.01
C VAL A 370 -18.96 -2.95 -12.64
N PHE A 371 -17.89 -3.73 -12.55
CA PHE A 371 -16.59 -3.36 -13.09
C PHE A 371 -16.20 -4.24 -14.27
N ASP A 372 -15.45 -3.61 -15.17
CA ASP A 372 -14.78 -4.24 -16.29
C ASP A 372 -13.29 -3.90 -16.26
N VAL A 373 -12.45 -4.75 -16.84
CA VAL A 373 -11.00 -4.54 -16.92
C VAL A 373 -10.54 -4.60 -18.36
N GLY A 374 -9.65 -3.71 -18.76
CA GLY A 374 -9.07 -3.72 -20.11
C GLY A 374 -7.66 -3.16 -20.12
N VAL A 375 -7.05 -3.16 -21.28
CA VAL A 375 -5.67 -2.73 -21.50
C VAL A 375 -5.64 -1.58 -22.48
N GLU A 376 -5.07 -0.46 -22.04
CA GLU A 376 -4.78 0.72 -22.84
C GLU A 376 -3.30 0.81 -23.21
N ALA A 377 -3.02 1.55 -24.28
CA ALA A 377 -1.66 1.97 -24.62
C ALA A 377 -1.08 2.89 -23.52
N THR A 378 0.24 2.94 -23.44
CA THR A 378 0.94 3.83 -22.51
C THR A 378 2.01 4.62 -23.25
N GLU A 379 2.11 5.91 -22.93
CA GLU A 379 3.17 6.79 -23.43
C GLU A 379 4.43 6.71 -22.55
N ARG A 380 4.38 5.98 -21.43
CA ARG A 380 5.52 5.87 -20.51
C ARG A 380 6.56 4.90 -21.06
N VAL A 381 7.81 5.37 -21.14
CA VAL A 381 8.97 4.62 -21.64
C VAL A 381 9.21 3.29 -20.91
N THR A 382 8.87 3.21 -19.62
CA THR A 382 9.05 2.01 -18.79
C THR A 382 7.83 1.08 -18.79
N GLY A 383 6.73 1.49 -19.41
CA GLY A 383 5.49 0.73 -19.46
C GLY A 383 5.30 0.04 -20.79
N VAL A 384 4.69 -1.14 -20.76
CA VAL A 384 4.29 -1.89 -21.96
C VAL A 384 2.79 -1.76 -22.26
N GLY A 385 2.02 -1.24 -21.29
CA GLY A 385 0.60 -0.93 -21.38
C GLY A 385 0.07 -0.41 -20.04
N LYS A 386 -1.24 -0.16 -19.95
CA LYS A 386 -1.94 0.15 -18.69
C LYS A 386 -3.14 -0.77 -18.54
N LEU A 387 -3.23 -1.47 -17.41
CA LEU A 387 -4.46 -2.14 -17.02
C LEU A 387 -5.42 -1.08 -16.46
N MET A 388 -6.59 -0.97 -17.07
CA MET A 388 -7.63 -0.02 -16.71
C MET A 388 -8.79 -0.75 -16.06
N LEU A 389 -9.35 -0.13 -15.01
CA LEU A 389 -10.59 -0.56 -14.39
C LEU A 389 -11.70 0.41 -14.82
N PHE A 390 -12.70 -0.11 -15.53
CA PHE A 390 -13.83 0.64 -16.06
C PHE A 390 -15.10 0.40 -15.24
N THR A 391 -15.89 1.44 -15.07
CA THR A 391 -17.25 1.31 -14.51
C THR A 391 -18.16 2.40 -15.08
N GLY A 392 -19.36 1.98 -15.50
CA GLY A 392 -20.40 2.90 -15.97
C GLY A 392 -21.34 3.38 -14.87
N VAL A 393 -21.05 3.08 -13.59
CA VAL A 393 -21.94 3.37 -12.45
C VAL A 393 -21.26 4.20 -11.36
N ALA A 394 -20.16 4.88 -11.70
CA ALA A 394 -19.46 5.77 -10.77
C ALA A 394 -20.33 6.99 -10.47
N SER A 395 -20.42 7.38 -9.20
CA SER A 395 -21.16 8.59 -8.78
C SER A 395 -20.62 9.87 -9.42
N ASP A 396 -19.32 9.90 -9.74
CA ASP A 396 -18.69 10.92 -10.57
C ASP A 396 -18.30 10.32 -11.92
N PRO A 397 -18.96 10.71 -13.03
CA PRO A 397 -18.66 10.24 -14.37
C PRO A 397 -17.21 10.50 -14.83
N ALA A 398 -16.55 11.53 -14.28
CA ALA A 398 -15.14 11.83 -14.60
C ALA A 398 -14.18 10.82 -13.94
N VAL A 399 -14.54 10.30 -12.76
CA VAL A 399 -13.75 9.27 -12.06
C VAL A 399 -13.89 7.91 -12.74
N GLY A 400 -15.07 7.59 -13.29
CA GLY A 400 -15.35 6.33 -13.99
C GLY A 400 -14.65 6.18 -15.35
N LYS A 401 -14.25 7.29 -15.99
CA LYS A 401 -13.56 7.29 -17.30
C LYS A 401 -12.03 7.38 -17.21
N ASP A 402 -11.48 8.13 -16.24
CA ASP A 402 -10.06 8.54 -16.33
C ASP A 402 -9.12 8.05 -15.21
N ARG A 403 -9.56 7.29 -14.18
CA ARG A 403 -8.78 7.31 -12.90
C ARG A 403 -8.29 6.03 -12.23
N VAL A 404 -8.42 4.82 -12.80
CA VAL A 404 -7.74 3.64 -12.21
C VAL A 404 -6.97 2.87 -13.28
N GLY A 405 -5.89 3.50 -13.74
CA GLY A 405 -4.91 2.90 -14.63
C GLY A 405 -3.66 2.45 -13.86
N VAL A 406 -3.40 1.15 -13.89
CA VAL A 406 -2.21 0.51 -13.32
C VAL A 406 -1.22 0.24 -14.44
N LEU A 407 0.00 0.77 -14.30
CA LEU A 407 1.03 0.57 -15.32
C LEU A 407 1.46 -0.90 -15.35
N LEU A 408 1.46 -1.49 -16.55
CA LEU A 408 2.11 -2.78 -16.82
C LEU A 408 3.58 -2.48 -17.13
N GLN A 409 4.49 -2.96 -16.27
CA GLN A 409 5.92 -2.71 -16.35
C GLN A 409 6.64 -4.00 -16.76
N GLY A 410 7.50 -3.93 -17.77
CA GLY A 410 8.45 -5.03 -18.02
C GLY A 410 9.34 -5.23 -16.80
N LEU A 411 9.62 -6.49 -16.46
CA LEU A 411 10.51 -6.78 -15.33
C LEU A 411 11.95 -6.39 -15.69
N THR A 412 12.55 -5.57 -14.82
CA THR A 412 13.97 -5.20 -14.89
C THR A 412 14.55 -5.21 -13.49
N GLY A 413 15.75 -5.77 -13.32
CA GLY A 413 16.43 -5.81 -12.02
C GLY A 413 16.13 -7.11 -11.26
N PRO A 414 15.87 -7.06 -9.94
CA PRO A 414 15.57 -8.23 -9.15
C PRO A 414 14.37 -9.00 -9.72
N LEU A 415 14.47 -10.33 -9.75
CA LEU A 415 13.44 -11.18 -10.33
C LEU A 415 12.56 -11.81 -9.23
N PRO A 416 11.27 -12.06 -9.50
CA PRO A 416 10.39 -12.77 -8.59
C PRO A 416 10.75 -14.26 -8.51
N MET A 417 10.18 -14.94 -7.52
CA MET A 417 10.34 -16.37 -7.31
C MET A 417 9.29 -17.16 -8.09
N GLU A 418 9.66 -18.36 -8.53
CA GLU A 418 8.75 -19.39 -9.01
C GLU A 418 9.08 -20.73 -8.34
N LEU A 419 8.16 -21.67 -8.50
CA LEU A 419 8.39 -23.05 -8.08
C LEU A 419 9.49 -23.68 -8.90
N ARG A 420 10.32 -24.48 -8.24
CA ARG A 420 11.25 -25.35 -8.94
C ARG A 420 10.49 -26.41 -9.75
N PRO A 421 10.88 -26.66 -11.02
CA PRO A 421 10.20 -27.63 -11.86
C PRO A 421 10.40 -29.08 -11.37
N ASP A 422 11.47 -29.35 -10.62
CA ASP A 422 11.86 -30.66 -10.09
C ASP A 422 11.37 -30.92 -8.66
N ILE A 423 10.44 -30.10 -8.14
CA ILE A 423 9.91 -30.27 -6.79
C ILE A 423 9.17 -31.61 -6.66
N THR A 424 9.44 -32.33 -5.56
CA THR A 424 8.83 -33.63 -5.29
C THR A 424 8.02 -33.60 -4.01
N PHE A 425 6.90 -34.32 -4.01
CA PHE A 425 6.05 -34.48 -2.83
C PHE A 425 5.99 -35.96 -2.45
N ARG A 426 6.13 -36.24 -1.16
CA ARG A 426 6.16 -37.60 -0.60
C ARG A 426 4.76 -38.10 -0.27
N ALA A 427 3.85 -37.19 0.03
CA ALA A 427 2.47 -37.51 0.35
C ALA A 427 1.51 -36.54 -0.34
N ASN A 428 0.32 -37.04 -0.66
CA ASN A 428 -0.79 -36.21 -1.11
C ASN A 428 -2.13 -36.72 -0.56
N CYS A 429 -3.10 -35.82 -0.50
CA CYS A 429 -4.49 -36.16 -0.25
C CYS A 429 -5.43 -35.22 -0.99
N GLU A 430 -6.68 -35.64 -1.14
CA GLU A 430 -7.74 -34.86 -1.79
C GLU A 430 -8.90 -34.65 -0.83
N ALA A 431 -9.40 -33.41 -0.78
CA ALA A 431 -10.57 -33.02 -0.02
C ALA A 431 -11.64 -32.40 -0.93
N VAL A 432 -12.91 -32.70 -0.63
CA VAL A 432 -14.04 -31.97 -1.18
C VAL A 432 -13.92 -30.49 -0.80
N PRO A 433 -14.15 -29.53 -1.72
CA PRO A 433 -13.96 -28.10 -1.44
C PRO A 433 -14.73 -27.58 -0.22
N ALA A 434 -15.96 -28.05 -0.03
CA ALA A 434 -16.79 -27.67 1.12
C ALA A 434 -16.21 -28.17 2.46
N VAL A 435 -15.60 -29.35 2.46
CA VAL A 435 -14.91 -29.90 3.65
C VAL A 435 -13.67 -29.08 3.96
N PHE A 436 -12.87 -28.76 2.93
CA PHE A 436 -11.69 -27.91 3.09
C PHE A 436 -12.08 -26.52 3.61
N HIS A 437 -13.11 -25.90 3.05
CA HIS A 437 -13.61 -24.60 3.50
C HIS A 437 -14.10 -24.63 4.97
N GLY A 438 -14.88 -25.65 5.32
CA GLY A 438 -15.37 -25.85 6.69
C GLY A 438 -14.24 -26.00 7.72
N TYR A 439 -13.10 -26.56 7.31
CA TYR A 439 -11.88 -26.61 8.11
C TYR A 439 -11.11 -25.27 8.11
N ALA A 440 -10.92 -24.65 6.94
CA ALA A 440 -10.06 -23.50 6.74
C ALA A 440 -10.48 -22.26 7.55
N GLY A 441 -11.79 -21.94 7.57
CA GLY A 441 -12.31 -20.75 8.24
C GLY A 441 -12.03 -20.73 9.75
N PRO A 442 -12.57 -21.69 10.53
CA PRO A 442 -12.36 -21.74 11.98
C PRO A 442 -10.90 -21.84 12.38
N TYR A 443 -10.10 -22.61 11.63
CA TYR A 443 -8.67 -22.75 11.88
C TYR A 443 -7.94 -21.41 11.71
N ALA A 444 -8.18 -20.72 10.59
CA ALA A 444 -7.53 -19.45 10.30
C ALA A 444 -7.83 -18.37 11.35
N ASP A 445 -9.06 -18.32 11.88
CA ASP A 445 -9.45 -17.36 12.91
C ASP A 445 -8.78 -17.61 14.27
N ASN A 446 -8.60 -18.87 14.64
CA ASN A 446 -7.89 -19.25 15.87
C ASN A 446 -6.39 -19.00 15.73
N ALA A 447 -5.78 -19.51 14.66
CA ALA A 447 -4.36 -19.35 14.37
C ALA A 447 -3.95 -17.88 14.20
N ALA A 448 -4.82 -17.02 13.65
CA ALA A 448 -4.55 -15.59 13.53
C ALA A 448 -4.33 -14.90 14.90
N LYS A 449 -4.97 -15.38 15.97
CA LYS A 449 -4.76 -14.84 17.34
C LYS A 449 -3.36 -15.17 17.85
N ALA A 450 -2.85 -16.36 17.54
CA ALA A 450 -1.50 -16.78 17.88
C ALA A 450 -0.45 -15.93 17.16
N VAL A 451 -0.58 -15.76 15.84
CA VAL A 451 0.28 -14.90 15.02
C VAL A 451 0.33 -13.47 15.55
N LYS A 452 -0.84 -12.89 15.88
CA LYS A 452 -0.93 -11.53 16.45
C LYS A 452 -0.21 -11.42 17.79
N THR A 453 -0.25 -12.46 18.62
CA THR A 453 0.41 -12.50 19.92
C THR A 453 1.92 -12.62 19.78
N ALA A 454 2.42 -13.45 18.86
CA ALA A 454 3.86 -13.58 18.57
C ALA A 454 4.44 -12.27 18.03
N THR A 455 3.74 -11.63 17.08
CA THR A 455 4.15 -10.35 16.50
C THR A 455 4.31 -9.25 17.57
N ARG A 456 3.41 -9.19 18.55
CA ARG A 456 3.49 -8.22 19.66
C ARG A 456 4.71 -8.44 20.56
N LYS A 457 5.21 -9.67 20.67
CA LYS A 457 6.37 -10.01 21.49
C LYS A 457 7.70 -9.89 20.73
N ALA A 458 7.69 -9.39 19.49
CA ALA A 458 8.84 -9.32 18.59
C ALA A 458 9.53 -10.68 18.34
N ASN A 459 8.77 -11.78 18.47
CA ASN A 459 9.22 -13.11 18.11
C ASN A 459 8.95 -13.38 16.62
N PRO A 460 9.74 -14.24 15.97
CA PRO A 460 9.36 -14.74 14.65
C PRO A 460 7.99 -15.42 14.73
N PRO A 461 7.20 -15.42 13.63
CA PRO A 461 5.93 -16.13 13.62
C PRO A 461 6.15 -17.62 13.95
N PRO A 462 5.24 -18.24 14.72
CA PRO A 462 5.40 -19.66 15.08
C PRO A 462 5.24 -20.56 13.86
N ASP A 463 5.67 -21.80 14.00
CA ASP A 463 5.48 -22.84 12.99
C ASP A 463 4.19 -23.63 13.23
N VAL A 464 3.65 -24.18 12.14
CA VAL A 464 2.59 -25.19 12.14
C VAL A 464 3.09 -26.41 11.41
N THR A 465 2.87 -27.57 12.01
CA THR A 465 3.17 -28.86 11.39
C THR A 465 1.96 -29.33 10.59
N ILE A 466 2.16 -29.53 9.29
CA ILE A 466 1.20 -30.12 8.37
C ILE A 466 1.57 -31.58 8.15
N THR A 467 0.63 -32.48 8.40
CA THR A 467 0.83 -33.93 8.28
C THR A 467 -0.23 -34.53 7.37
N ILE A 468 0.22 -35.34 6.42
CA ILE A 468 -0.62 -36.27 5.67
C ILE A 468 -0.19 -37.68 6.10
N GLY A 469 -1.13 -38.48 6.59
CA GLY A 469 -0.86 -39.84 7.05
C GLY A 469 -2.11 -40.70 7.17
N ALA A 470 -2.04 -41.77 7.97
CA ALA A 470 -3.13 -42.74 8.09
C ALA A 470 -4.48 -42.15 8.54
N ILE A 471 -4.45 -41.03 9.27
CA ILE A 471 -5.63 -40.31 9.75
C ILE A 471 -6.09 -39.19 8.80
N GLY A 472 -5.51 -39.09 7.60
CA GLY A 472 -5.80 -38.06 6.62
C GLY A 472 -4.90 -36.84 6.75
N PHE A 473 -5.48 -35.66 6.59
CA PHE A 473 -4.79 -34.38 6.73
C PHE A 473 -4.97 -33.82 8.15
N THR A 474 -3.87 -33.41 8.78
CA THR A 474 -3.90 -32.72 10.06
C THR A 474 -2.93 -31.55 10.11
N SER A 475 -3.32 -30.49 10.81
CA SER A 475 -2.45 -29.37 11.17
C SER A 475 -2.32 -29.27 12.69
N SER A 476 -1.11 -29.05 13.20
CA SER A 476 -0.87 -28.86 14.63
C SER A 476 0.18 -27.79 14.87
N GLY A 477 -0.14 -26.78 15.68
CA GLY A 477 0.83 -25.78 16.13
C GLY A 477 0.64 -25.53 17.62
N VAL A 478 1.71 -25.69 18.42
CA VAL A 478 1.67 -25.59 19.89
C VAL A 478 1.08 -24.26 20.37
N GLU A 479 1.29 -23.19 19.59
CA GLU A 479 0.79 -21.85 19.89
C GLU A 479 -0.58 -21.54 19.28
N ALA A 480 -1.02 -22.29 18.28
CA ALA A 480 -2.28 -22.09 17.56
C ALA A 480 -3.43 -22.95 18.11
N ASP A 481 -3.14 -24.23 18.40
CA ASP A 481 -4.13 -25.21 18.84
C ASP A 481 -3.50 -26.19 19.84
N ALA A 482 -4.15 -26.41 20.98
CA ALA A 482 -3.68 -27.35 22.00
C ALA A 482 -3.68 -28.83 21.54
N ARG A 483 -4.35 -29.14 20.41
CA ARG A 483 -4.44 -30.48 19.80
C ARG A 483 -4.42 -30.37 18.27
N PRO A 484 -3.96 -31.41 17.55
CA PRO A 484 -4.05 -31.46 16.09
C PRO A 484 -5.49 -31.32 15.60
N VAL A 485 -5.69 -30.50 14.57
CA VAL A 485 -6.98 -30.33 13.89
C VAL A 485 -6.95 -31.15 12.61
N GLY A 486 -7.90 -32.09 12.49
CA GLY A 486 -8.02 -32.96 11.32
C GLY A 486 -9.04 -32.47 10.31
N MET A 487 -8.81 -32.80 9.04
CA MET A 487 -9.73 -32.59 7.93
C MET A 487 -10.03 -33.94 7.27
N ALA A 488 -11.30 -34.23 7.03
CA ALA A 488 -11.70 -35.43 6.29
C ALA A 488 -11.23 -35.33 4.83
N VAL A 489 -10.71 -36.43 4.30
CA VAL A 489 -10.14 -36.53 2.95
C VAL A 489 -10.60 -37.84 2.31
N ASP A 490 -10.80 -37.83 0.99
CA ASP A 490 -11.31 -39.00 0.27
C ASP A 490 -10.19 -39.96 -0.12
N HIS A 491 -9.02 -39.41 -0.46
CA HIS A 491 -7.87 -40.16 -0.94
C HIS A 491 -6.59 -39.72 -0.23
N VAL A 492 -5.75 -40.68 0.16
CA VAL A 492 -4.44 -40.43 0.77
C VAL A 492 -3.41 -41.32 0.09
N GLN A 493 -2.31 -40.71 -0.34
CA GLN A 493 -1.15 -41.42 -0.87
C GLN A 493 0.10 -41.01 -0.10
N GLY A 494 0.86 -41.99 0.38
CA GLY A 494 2.09 -41.76 1.14
C GLY A 494 1.84 -41.19 2.55
N ALA A 495 2.93 -40.88 3.24
CA ALA A 495 2.89 -40.22 4.54
C ALA A 495 4.05 -39.24 4.66
N SER A 496 3.77 -38.03 5.14
CA SER A 496 4.78 -37.00 5.33
C SER A 496 4.30 -35.97 6.35
N SER A 497 5.25 -35.35 7.05
CA SER A 497 5.01 -34.34 8.06
C SER A 497 6.08 -33.27 7.94
N VAL A 498 5.66 -32.01 7.86
CA VAL A 498 6.55 -30.88 7.67
C VAL A 498 6.08 -29.66 8.44
N SER A 499 7.02 -28.78 8.80
CA SER A 499 6.71 -27.50 9.44
C SER A 499 6.75 -26.38 8.42
N VAL A 500 5.74 -25.51 8.45
CA VAL A 500 5.66 -24.27 7.68
C VAL A 500 5.33 -23.10 8.61
N ARG A 501 5.56 -21.87 8.16
CA ARG A 501 5.28 -20.68 8.97
C ARG A 501 3.76 -20.53 9.15
N LEU A 502 3.30 -20.30 10.37
CA LEU A 502 1.86 -20.28 10.69
C LEU A 502 1.12 -19.15 9.96
N ASP A 503 1.71 -17.97 9.88
CA ASP A 503 1.10 -16.82 9.21
C ASP A 503 0.95 -17.03 7.69
N ASP A 504 1.92 -17.68 7.03
CA ASP A 504 1.80 -18.07 5.62
C ASP A 504 0.65 -19.04 5.41
N TYR A 505 0.52 -20.04 6.29
CA TYR A 505 -0.59 -20.98 6.24
C TYR A 505 -1.93 -20.29 6.47
N VAL A 506 -2.02 -19.39 7.45
CA VAL A 506 -3.23 -18.58 7.71
C VAL A 506 -3.56 -17.67 6.52
N ALA A 507 -2.57 -17.04 5.89
CA ALA A 507 -2.77 -16.20 4.71
C ALA A 507 -3.34 -17.01 3.55
N PHE A 508 -2.85 -18.23 3.34
CA PHE A 508 -3.43 -19.17 2.37
C PHE A 508 -4.88 -19.53 2.70
N LEU A 509 -5.19 -19.95 3.94
CA LEU A 509 -6.55 -20.33 4.32
C LEU A 509 -7.56 -19.18 4.15
N LYS A 510 -7.16 -17.95 4.47
CA LYS A 510 -7.98 -16.76 4.27
C LYS A 510 -8.21 -16.43 2.79
N ALA A 511 -7.17 -16.52 1.98
CA ALA A 511 -7.28 -16.33 0.53
C ALA A 511 -8.17 -17.40 -0.11
N PHE A 512 -8.00 -18.67 0.29
CA PHE A 512 -8.87 -19.76 -0.14
C PHE A 512 -10.33 -19.49 0.22
N ALA A 513 -10.61 -19.06 1.46
CA ALA A 513 -11.98 -18.74 1.88
C ALA A 513 -12.61 -17.61 1.05
N ALA A 514 -11.82 -16.60 0.64
CA ALA A 514 -12.29 -15.53 -0.22
C ALA A 514 -12.68 -16.02 -1.64
N VAL A 515 -11.94 -16.99 -2.18
CA VAL A 515 -12.16 -17.56 -3.52
C VAL A 515 -13.14 -18.74 -3.51
N TYR A 516 -13.33 -19.40 -2.37
CA TYR A 516 -14.10 -20.64 -2.21
C TYR A 516 -15.44 -20.71 -2.97
N PRO A 517 -16.30 -19.67 -2.97
CA PRO A 517 -17.55 -19.75 -3.73
C PRO A 517 -17.41 -19.95 -5.25
N GLU A 518 -16.21 -19.79 -5.81
CA GLU A 518 -15.90 -20.05 -7.22
C GLU A 518 -15.24 -21.41 -7.47
N VAL A 519 -14.84 -22.10 -6.39
CA VAL A 519 -14.08 -23.37 -6.45
C VAL A 519 -15.02 -24.49 -6.86
N ASN A 520 -14.67 -25.17 -7.96
CA ASN A 520 -15.49 -26.21 -8.57
C ASN A 520 -14.74 -27.53 -8.78
N LEU A 521 -13.43 -27.57 -8.50
CA LEU A 521 -12.61 -28.80 -8.48
C LEU A 521 -12.15 -29.11 -7.05
N GLY A 522 -11.85 -30.39 -6.78
CA GLY A 522 -11.31 -30.85 -5.50
C GLY A 522 -10.03 -30.11 -5.07
N VAL A 523 -9.78 -30.08 -3.77
CA VAL A 523 -8.57 -29.48 -3.19
C VAL A 523 -7.55 -30.57 -2.94
N ILE A 524 -6.45 -30.54 -3.69
CA ILE A 524 -5.33 -31.47 -3.56
C ILE A 524 -4.28 -30.84 -2.67
N CYS A 525 -3.96 -31.50 -1.56
CA CYS A 525 -2.89 -31.12 -0.65
C CYS A 525 -1.69 -32.05 -0.90
N ARG A 526 -0.48 -31.50 -1.03
CA ARG A 526 0.76 -32.25 -1.21
C ARG A 526 1.80 -31.82 -0.19
N VAL A 527 2.52 -32.76 0.38
CA VAL A 527 3.56 -32.54 1.40
C VAL A 527 4.85 -33.26 0.99
N GLY A 528 5.99 -32.57 1.06
CA GLY A 528 7.29 -33.09 0.65
C GLY A 528 8.46 -32.37 1.31
N ASP A 529 9.68 -32.75 0.93
CA ASP A 529 10.91 -32.26 1.57
C ASP A 529 11.19 -30.77 1.35
N ASP A 530 10.48 -30.15 0.41
CA ASP A 530 10.65 -28.75 0.07
C ASP A 530 9.56 -27.83 0.66
N GLY A 531 8.41 -28.39 1.04
CA GLY A 531 7.28 -27.62 1.54
C GLY A 531 5.92 -28.30 1.35
N VAL A 532 4.87 -27.48 1.44
CA VAL A 532 3.47 -27.88 1.24
C VAL A 532 2.92 -27.18 0.01
N CYS A 533 2.13 -27.90 -0.78
CA CYS A 533 1.48 -27.37 -1.97
C CYS A 533 -0.02 -27.66 -1.95
N PHE A 534 -0.83 -26.66 -2.25
CA PHE A 534 -2.28 -26.77 -2.39
C PHE A 534 -2.68 -26.47 -3.83
N GLU A 535 -3.43 -27.37 -4.46
CA GLU A 535 -3.91 -27.26 -5.83
C GLU A 535 -5.43 -27.35 -5.86
N PHE A 536 -6.09 -26.43 -6.56
CA PHE A 536 -7.54 -26.42 -6.75
C PHE A 536 -7.90 -25.60 -8.00
N GLY A 537 -9.17 -25.64 -8.43
CA GLY A 537 -9.63 -24.92 -9.61
C GLY A 537 -10.96 -24.22 -9.42
N THR A 538 -11.13 -23.15 -10.19
CA THR A 538 -12.38 -22.41 -10.36
C THR A 538 -12.83 -22.48 -11.82
N THR A 539 -13.92 -21.79 -12.15
CA THR A 539 -14.35 -21.62 -13.55
C THR A 539 -13.36 -20.75 -14.36
N SER A 540 -12.54 -19.94 -13.68
CA SER A 540 -11.62 -18.99 -14.32
C SER A 540 -10.21 -19.57 -14.51
N SER A 541 -9.68 -20.26 -13.49
CA SER A 541 -8.27 -20.65 -13.42
C SER A 541 -8.05 -21.90 -12.56
N THR A 542 -6.91 -22.54 -12.74
CA THR A 542 -6.34 -23.46 -11.74
C THR A 542 -5.28 -22.74 -10.91
N TYR A 543 -5.28 -22.99 -9.61
CA TYR A 543 -4.39 -22.37 -8.63
C TYR A 543 -3.47 -23.41 -8.03
N ARG A 544 -2.21 -23.03 -7.82
CA ARG A 544 -1.21 -23.81 -7.10
C ARG A 544 -0.49 -22.91 -6.11
N VAL A 545 -0.70 -23.14 -4.82
CA VAL A 545 -0.09 -22.36 -3.73
C VAL A 545 0.97 -23.20 -3.05
N PHE A 546 2.22 -22.76 -3.12
CA PHE A 546 3.32 -23.40 -2.42
C PHE A 546 3.76 -22.59 -1.21
N ILE A 547 3.81 -23.26 -0.06
CA ILE A 547 4.28 -22.72 1.20
C ILE A 547 5.61 -23.41 1.54
N PRO A 548 6.72 -22.66 1.62
CA PRO A 548 8.02 -23.23 1.95
C PRO A 548 8.07 -23.76 3.38
N LEU A 549 8.99 -24.69 3.63
CA LEU A 549 9.31 -25.12 4.99
C LEU A 549 9.73 -23.94 5.87
N SER A 550 9.48 -24.10 7.17
CA SER A 550 9.92 -23.15 8.19
C SER A 550 10.68 -23.89 9.29
N ASP A 551 11.73 -23.24 9.78
CA ASP A 551 12.46 -23.64 10.97
C ASP A 551 12.54 -22.44 11.91
N ASN A 552 11.84 -22.54 13.05
CA ASN A 552 11.74 -21.49 14.05
C ASN A 552 11.26 -20.15 13.47
N GLY A 553 10.25 -20.23 12.58
CA GLY A 553 9.66 -19.06 11.91
C GLY A 553 10.48 -18.48 10.76
N VAL A 554 11.59 -19.10 10.37
CA VAL A 554 12.41 -18.70 9.21
C VAL A 554 12.12 -19.61 8.03
N ARG A 555 11.72 -19.02 6.89
CA ARG A 555 11.44 -19.76 5.66
C ARG A 555 12.71 -20.35 5.05
N MET A 556 12.66 -21.62 4.67
CA MET A 556 13.67 -22.28 3.85
C MET A 556 13.44 -21.99 2.36
N ASN A 557 14.49 -22.06 1.54
CA ASN A 557 14.44 -21.71 0.11
C ASN A 557 14.53 -22.93 -0.84
N SER A 558 14.45 -24.16 -0.33
CA SER A 558 14.76 -25.37 -1.11
C SER A 558 13.81 -25.64 -2.29
N GLY A 559 12.54 -25.23 -2.20
CA GLY A 559 11.51 -25.47 -3.22
C GLY A 559 11.29 -24.36 -4.26
N VAL A 560 12.00 -23.23 -4.17
CA VAL A 560 11.79 -22.06 -5.04
C VAL A 560 13.08 -21.63 -5.74
N ARG A 561 12.93 -20.96 -6.88
CA ARG A 561 14.02 -20.33 -7.62
C ARG A 561 13.59 -19.00 -8.19
N LYS A 562 14.54 -18.16 -8.61
CA LYS A 562 14.22 -16.98 -9.41
C LYS A 562 13.73 -17.42 -10.80
N ILE A 563 12.74 -16.71 -11.33
CA ILE A 563 12.29 -16.91 -12.71
C ILE A 563 13.42 -16.62 -13.70
N ALA A 564 13.30 -17.13 -14.93
CA ALA A 564 14.22 -16.75 -16.00
C ALA A 564 14.12 -15.24 -16.32
N ASP A 565 15.21 -14.64 -16.79
CA ASP A 565 15.19 -13.24 -17.27
C ASP A 565 14.66 -13.20 -18.71
N GLU A 566 13.35 -13.08 -18.87
CA GLU A 566 12.71 -12.91 -20.17
C GLU A 566 12.19 -11.48 -20.33
N LYS A 567 12.94 -10.68 -21.09
CA LYS A 567 12.68 -9.25 -21.27
C LYS A 567 11.67 -8.98 -22.36
N TRP A 568 10.86 -7.96 -22.12
CA TRP A 568 9.97 -7.43 -23.14
C TRP A 568 10.78 -6.87 -24.34
N PRO A 569 10.38 -7.17 -25.60
CA PRO A 569 11.07 -6.67 -26.78
C PRO A 569 11.09 -5.13 -26.85
N LYS A 570 12.25 -4.57 -27.18
CA LYS A 570 12.44 -3.11 -27.23
C LYS A 570 11.48 -2.48 -28.27
N GLY A 571 10.68 -1.51 -27.83
CA GLY A 571 9.77 -0.76 -28.70
C GLY A 571 8.43 -1.45 -28.98
N ALA A 572 8.20 -2.67 -28.48
CA ALA A 572 6.90 -3.31 -28.53
C ALA A 572 5.97 -2.79 -27.43
N SER A 573 4.67 -2.74 -27.69
CA SER A 573 3.64 -2.46 -26.69
C SER A 573 2.59 -3.56 -26.71
N LEU A 574 1.89 -3.75 -25.59
CA LEU A 574 0.74 -4.64 -25.53
C LEU A 574 -0.40 -4.05 -26.36
N THR A 575 -1.08 -4.88 -27.15
CA THR A 575 -2.19 -4.45 -28.00
C THR A 575 -3.37 -4.02 -27.13
N PRO A 576 -3.91 -2.79 -27.30
CA PRO A 576 -5.07 -2.35 -26.54
C PRO A 576 -6.32 -3.20 -26.84
N ASN A 577 -7.18 -3.38 -25.86
CA ASN A 577 -8.44 -4.12 -25.99
C ASN A 577 -9.64 -3.37 -25.39
N ASN A 578 -9.60 -2.05 -25.52
CA ASN A 578 -10.47 -1.04 -24.89
C ASN A 578 -11.95 -1.07 -25.27
N GLU A 579 -12.46 -2.12 -25.88
CA GLU A 579 -13.91 -2.21 -26.03
C GLU A 579 -14.46 -2.72 -24.68
N PRO A 580 -15.14 -1.87 -23.87
CA PRO A 580 -15.99 -2.40 -22.82
C PRO A 580 -16.96 -3.37 -23.50
N ALA A 581 -17.16 -4.54 -22.90
CA ALA A 581 -18.09 -5.50 -23.46
C ALA A 581 -19.43 -4.77 -23.67
N LYS A 582 -19.89 -4.66 -24.92
CA LYS A 582 -21.20 -4.07 -25.23
C LYS A 582 -22.24 -4.93 -24.51
N ILE A 583 -22.84 -4.38 -23.44
CA ILE A 583 -23.94 -5.01 -22.70
C ILE A 583 -25.20 -4.96 -23.55
#